data_AF-A0A3D2NRZ8-F1
#
_entry.id   AF-A0A3D2NRZ8-F1
#
_cell.length_a   1.000
_cell.length_b   1.000
_cell.length_c   1.000
_cell.angle_alpha   90.00
_cell.angle_beta   90.00
_cell.angle_gamma   90.00
#
_symmetry.space_group_name_H-M   'P 1'
#
loop_
_entity.id
_entity.type
_entity.pdbx_description
1 polymer ?
#
loop_
_entity_poly.entity_id
_entity_poly.type
_entity_poly.pdbx_seq_one_letter_code
_entity_poly.pdbx_strand_id
1 'polypeptide(L)'
;LKRLGDTLAPLALLSVGLQLRLGHVAEHKRNLALGLGFKLILAPLAIFLLYVPLLGASGQAIQVTLFEAAMPPMITAAIVATEHDLDPPLANLMVAVGLILSFFTLTAWWWMMRGI
;
A
#
# COMPACT_ATOMS: atom_id res chain seq x y z
N LEU A 1 -23.04 -7.91 15.92
CA LEU A 1 -21.72 -7.30 15.60
C LEU A 1 -21.20 -7.59 14.19
N LYS A 2 -21.23 -8.84 13.69
CA LYS A 2 -20.65 -9.23 12.38
C LYS A 2 -21.06 -8.32 11.20
N ARG A 3 -22.36 -8.00 11.06
CA ARG A 3 -22.89 -7.15 9.99
C ARG A 3 -22.45 -5.68 10.01
N LEU A 4 -22.06 -5.16 11.17
CA LEU A 4 -21.50 -3.80 11.28
C LEU A 4 -20.02 -3.79 10.88
N GLY A 5 -19.28 -4.87 11.15
CA GLY A 5 -17.89 -5.01 10.71
C GLY A 5 -17.75 -5.03 9.18
N ASP A 6 -18.69 -5.70 8.49
CA ASP A 6 -18.69 -5.80 7.03
C ASP A 6 -18.89 -4.45 6.32
N THR A 7 -19.52 -3.47 6.99
CA THR A 7 -19.69 -2.11 6.43
C THR A 7 -18.52 -1.18 6.74
N LEU A 8 -17.59 -1.56 7.63
CA LEU A 8 -16.43 -0.71 7.97
C LEU A 8 -15.48 -0.53 6.78
N ALA A 9 -15.21 -1.60 6.03
CA ALA A 9 -14.35 -1.53 4.86
C ALA A 9 -14.87 -0.54 3.79
N PRO A 10 -16.12 -0.64 3.31
CA PRO A 10 -16.64 0.32 2.34
C PRO A 10 -16.79 1.74 2.91
N LEU A 11 -17.13 1.91 4.19
CA LEU A 11 -17.18 3.24 4.82
C LEU A 11 -15.80 3.87 4.94
N ALA A 12 -14.77 3.10 5.29
CA ALA A 12 -13.40 3.58 5.35
C ALA A 12 -12.90 4.00 3.97
N LEU A 13 -13.14 3.19 2.93
CA LEU A 13 -12.81 3.52 1.55
C LEU A 13 -13.52 4.80 1.08
N LEU A 14 -14.82 4.94 1.38
CA LEU A 14 -15.58 6.14 1.07
C LEU A 14 -15.03 7.38 1.80
N SER A 15 -14.72 7.26 3.09
CA SER A 15 -14.16 8.35 3.89
C SER A 15 -12.81 8.81 3.36
N VAL A 16 -11.90 7.87 3.04
CA VAL A 16 -10.61 8.17 2.40
C VAL A 16 -10.83 8.86 1.04
N GLY A 17 -11.81 8.40 0.27
CA GLY A 17 -12.20 9.00 -1.01
C GLY A 17 -12.74 10.44 -0.89
N LEU A 18 -13.44 10.77 0.20
CA LEU A 18 -13.93 12.14 0.46
C LEU A 18 -12.84 13.07 1.02
N GLN A 19 -11.86 12.51 1.75
CA GLN A 19 -10.72 13.26 2.29
C GLN A 19 -9.68 13.62 1.22
N LEU A 20 -9.73 12.98 0.05
CA LEU A 20 -8.89 13.27 -1.11
C LEU A 20 -9.10 14.70 -1.61
N ARG A 21 -8.17 15.59 -1.28
CA ARG A 21 -8.08 16.93 -1.87
C ARG A 21 -7.02 16.94 -2.96
N LEU A 22 -7.46 16.72 -4.21
CA LEU A 22 -6.59 16.67 -5.40
C LEU A 22 -5.72 17.94 -5.59
N GLY A 23 -6.11 19.07 -5.00
CA GLY A 23 -5.32 20.32 -5.03
C GLY A 23 -3.93 20.20 -4.40
N HIS A 24 -3.77 19.38 -3.35
CA HIS A 24 -2.49 19.21 -2.64
C HIS A 24 -1.55 18.20 -3.31
N VAL A 25 -2.04 17.47 -4.33
CA VAL A 25 -1.24 16.49 -5.06
C VAL A 25 -0.03 17.16 -5.69
N ALA A 26 -0.20 18.34 -6.31
CA ALA A 26 0.86 19.07 -6.99
C ALA A 26 1.99 19.51 -6.06
N GLU A 27 1.66 19.89 -4.83
CA GLU A 27 2.59 20.36 -3.81
C GLU A 27 3.41 19.21 -3.22
N HIS A 28 2.80 18.04 -3.07
CA HIS A 28 3.40 16.88 -2.41
C HIS A 28 3.92 15.80 -3.38
N LYS A 29 3.91 16.04 -4.70
CA LYS A 29 4.26 15.03 -5.73
C LYS A 29 5.57 14.30 -5.44
N ARG A 30 6.61 15.04 -5.03
CA ARG A 30 7.95 14.46 -4.77
C ARG A 30 7.92 13.49 -3.58
N ASN A 31 7.37 13.93 -2.45
CA ASN A 31 7.32 13.12 -1.23
C ASN A 31 6.36 11.93 -1.41
N LEU A 32 5.26 12.13 -2.12
CA LEU A 32 4.32 11.08 -2.50
C LEU A 32 4.99 10.01 -3.38
N ALA A 33 5.71 10.42 -4.43
CA ALA A 33 6.42 9.50 -5.32
C ALA A 33 7.52 8.72 -4.57
N LEU A 34 8.27 9.39 -3.68
CA LEU A 34 9.28 8.72 -2.86
C LEU A 34 8.67 7.72 -1.88
N GLY A 35 7.62 8.11 -1.16
CA GLY A 35 6.95 7.24 -0.19
C GLY A 35 6.29 6.02 -0.86
N LEU A 36 5.62 6.23 -1.99
CA LEU A 36 4.99 5.15 -2.75
C LEU A 36 6.00 4.27 -3.48
N GLY A 37 7.05 4.85 -4.07
CA GLY A 37 8.13 4.08 -4.68
C GLY A 37 8.85 3.20 -3.65
N PHE A 38 9.10 3.73 -2.45
CA PHE A 38 9.65 2.94 -1.36
C PHE A 38 8.71 1.80 -0.94
N LYS A 39 7.44 2.11 -0.71
CA LYS A 39 6.49 1.14 -0.16
C LYS A 39 6.04 0.08 -1.18
N LEU A 40 5.76 0.46 -2.42
CA LEU A 40 5.20 -0.45 -3.44
C LEU A 40 6.26 -1.18 -4.26
N ILE A 41 7.51 -0.70 -4.27
CA ILE A 41 8.60 -1.28 -5.07
C ILE A 41 9.73 -1.75 -4.17
N LEU A 42 10.37 -0.86 -3.42
CA LEU A 42 11.57 -1.22 -2.65
C LEU A 42 11.28 -2.26 -1.56
N ALA A 43 10.19 -2.10 -0.80
CA ALA A 43 9.83 -3.05 0.26
C ALA A 43 9.54 -4.48 -0.27
N PRO A 44 8.63 -4.69 -1.24
CA PRO A 44 8.41 -6.03 -1.79
C PRO A 44 9.63 -6.59 -2.54
N LEU A 45 10.44 -5.75 -3.20
CA LEU A 45 11.66 -6.18 -3.86
C LEU A 45 12.73 -6.64 -2.86
N ALA A 46 12.89 -5.94 -1.73
CA ALA A 46 13.79 -6.35 -0.67
C ALA A 46 13.40 -7.72 -0.09
N ILE A 47 12.10 -7.94 0.14
CA ILE A 47 11.58 -9.22 0.63
C ILE A 47 11.77 -10.32 -0.42
N PHE A 48 11.47 -10.05 -1.70
CA PHE A 48 11.73 -10.98 -2.79
C PHE A 48 13.18 -11.44 -2.84
N LEU A 49 14.12 -10.49 -2.84
CA LEU A 49 15.56 -10.77 -2.90
C LEU A 49 16.08 -11.49 -1.66
N LEU A 50 15.51 -11.26 -0.48
CA LEU A 50 15.89 -11.98 0.73
C LEU A 50 15.40 -13.43 0.72
N TYR A 51 14.16 -13.68 0.32
CA TYR A 51 13.56 -15.00 0.48
C TYR A 51 13.77 -15.93 -0.70
N VAL A 52 13.76 -15.43 -1.94
CA VAL A 52 13.78 -16.29 -3.12
C VAL A 52 15.20 -16.75 -3.46
N PRO A 53 16.18 -15.87 -3.75
CA PRO A 53 17.52 -16.33 -4.11
C PRO A 53 18.40 -16.70 -2.91
N LEU A 54 18.25 -16.03 -1.74
CA LEU A 54 19.10 -16.30 -0.57
C LEU A 54 18.64 -17.51 0.25
N LEU A 55 17.32 -17.65 0.45
CA LEU A 55 16.73 -18.71 1.27
C LEU A 55 16.14 -19.86 0.43
N GLY A 56 16.05 -19.71 -0.90
CA GLY A 56 15.47 -20.72 -1.79
C GLY A 56 13.97 -20.97 -1.53
N ALA A 57 13.27 -20.00 -0.93
CA ALA A 57 11.87 -20.17 -0.54
C ALA A 57 10.98 -20.22 -1.78
N SER A 58 10.17 -21.27 -1.88
CA SER A 58 9.21 -21.49 -2.97
C SER A 58 7.84 -21.93 -2.45
N GLY A 59 6.83 -21.87 -3.32
CA GLY A 59 5.48 -22.31 -3.00
C GLY A 59 4.58 -21.24 -2.38
N GLN A 60 3.42 -21.68 -1.89
CA GLN A 60 2.29 -20.77 -1.63
C GLN A 60 2.54 -19.77 -0.48
N ALA A 61 3.30 -20.18 0.54
CA ALA A 61 3.58 -19.33 1.70
C ALA A 61 4.41 -18.09 1.32
N ILE A 62 5.41 -18.25 0.44
CA ILE A 62 6.24 -17.12 0.00
C ILE A 62 5.47 -16.20 -0.96
N GLN A 63 4.62 -16.77 -1.82
CA GLN A 63 3.74 -16.00 -2.70
C GLN A 63 2.79 -15.11 -1.90
N VAL A 64 2.16 -15.64 -0.84
CA VAL A 64 1.29 -14.85 0.05
C VAL A 64 2.10 -13.77 0.78
N THR A 65 3.28 -14.11 1.30
CA THR A 65 4.14 -13.15 2.01
C THR A 65 4.56 -11.97 1.13
N LEU A 66 4.98 -12.23 -0.11
CA LEU A 66 5.31 -11.17 -1.06
C LEU A 66 4.08 -10.37 -1.48
N PHE A 67 2.93 -11.02 -1.63
CA PHE A 67 1.68 -10.34 -1.98
C PHE A 67 1.24 -9.38 -0.87
N GLU A 68 1.30 -9.80 0.39
CA GLU A 68 1.06 -8.96 1.58
C GLU A 68 2.06 -7.81 1.65
N ALA A 69 3.35 -8.04 1.34
CA ALA A 69 4.37 -7.00 1.30
C ALA A 69 4.14 -5.93 0.22
N ALA A 70 3.51 -6.31 -0.89
CA ALA A 70 3.18 -5.41 -2.00
C ALA A 70 1.84 -4.66 -1.81
N MET A 71 1.14 -4.86 -0.68
CA MET A 71 -0.13 -4.21 -0.39
C MET A 71 0.00 -2.68 -0.28
N PRO A 72 -1.11 -1.96 -0.57
CA PRO A 72 -1.13 -0.50 -0.48
C PRO A 72 -0.84 0.02 0.94
N PRO A 73 -0.51 1.32 1.07
CA PRO A 73 -0.35 1.95 2.37
C PRO A 73 -1.57 1.78 3.26
N MET A 74 -1.30 1.38 4.50
CA MET A 74 -2.32 1.08 5.51
C MET A 74 -3.04 2.36 5.97
N ILE A 75 -4.38 2.31 6.01
CA ILE A 75 -5.21 3.45 6.43
C ILE A 75 -4.92 3.85 7.88
N THR A 76 -4.76 2.89 8.79
CA THR A 76 -4.50 3.18 10.22
C THR A 76 -3.19 3.93 10.44
N ALA A 77 -2.15 3.64 9.66
CA ALA A 77 -0.89 4.38 9.72
C ALA A 77 -1.08 5.85 9.31
N ALA A 78 -1.95 6.13 8.33
CA ALA A 78 -2.28 7.50 7.96
C ALA A 78 -3.13 8.22 9.02
N ILE A 79 -4.03 7.51 9.70
CA ILE A 79 -4.76 8.05 10.85
C ILE A 79 -3.77 8.45 11.95
N VAL A 80 -2.87 7.56 12.36
CA VAL A 80 -1.86 7.84 13.39
C VAL A 80 -0.94 8.99 12.98
N ALA A 81 -0.49 9.04 11.72
CA ALA A 81 0.31 10.15 11.22
C ALA A 81 -0.47 11.49 11.30
N THR A 82 -1.76 11.46 10.97
CA THR A 82 -2.64 12.64 11.03
C THR A 82 -2.88 13.10 12.48
N GLU A 83 -3.10 12.17 13.41
CA GLU A 83 -3.27 12.46 14.85
C GLU A 83 -2.04 13.11 15.48
N HIS A 84 -0.86 12.89 14.89
CA HIS A 84 0.40 13.48 15.32
C HIS A 84 0.88 14.63 14.41
N ASP A 85 0.01 15.20 13.58
CA ASP A 85 0.31 16.33 12.67
C ASP A 85 1.50 16.08 11.71
N LEU A 86 1.80 14.81 11.40
CA LEU A 86 2.81 14.40 10.41
C LEU A 86 2.23 14.49 9.00
N ASP A 87 2.13 15.71 8.49
CA ASP A 87 1.66 16.05 7.14
C ASP A 87 0.38 15.27 6.73
N PRO A 88 -0.77 15.61 7.35
CA PRO A 88 -2.05 14.94 7.06
C PRO A 88 -2.44 14.88 5.58
N PRO A 89 -2.21 15.95 4.77
CA PRO A 89 -2.44 15.89 3.33
C PRO A 89 -1.61 14.79 2.64
N LEU A 90 -0.32 14.69 2.94
CA LEU A 90 0.55 13.64 2.37
C LEU A 90 0.12 12.24 2.82
N ALA A 91 -0.19 12.05 4.11
CA ALA A 91 -0.62 10.76 4.65
C ALA A 91 -1.88 10.23 3.94
N ASN A 92 -2.87 11.10 3.74
CA ASN A 92 -4.09 10.77 3.01
C ASN A 92 -3.82 10.48 1.53
N LEU A 93 -2.95 11.26 0.89
CA LEU A 93 -2.54 11.02 -0.50
C LEU A 93 -1.81 9.69 -0.67
N MET A 94 -0.94 9.30 0.26
CA MET A 94 -0.26 8.01 0.22
C MET A 94 -1.25 6.84 0.23
N VAL A 95 -2.26 6.87 1.10
CA VAL A 95 -3.29 5.82 1.15
C VAL A 95 -4.11 5.81 -0.13
N ALA A 96 -4.66 6.95 -0.53
CA ALA A 96 -5.57 7.02 -1.66
C ALA A 96 -4.90 6.68 -3.00
N VAL A 97 -3.76 7.31 -3.29
CA VAL A 97 -3.01 7.07 -4.53
C VAL A 97 -2.36 5.69 -4.49
N GLY A 98 -1.83 5.28 -3.33
CA GLY A 98 -1.27 3.96 -3.14
C GLY A 98 -2.28 2.85 -3.36
N LEU A 99 -3.53 3.02 -2.93
CA LEU A 99 -4.62 2.09 -3.21
C LEU A 99 -4.86 1.95 -4.71
N ILE A 100 -5.02 3.05 -5.45
CA ILE A 100 -5.26 3.02 -6.90
C ILE A 100 -4.06 2.38 -7.63
N LEU A 101 -2.83 2.80 -7.30
CA LEU A 101 -1.62 2.24 -7.90
C LEU A 101 -1.43 0.76 -7.54
N SER A 102 -1.88 0.33 -6.36
CA SER A 102 -1.71 -1.06 -5.93
C SER A 102 -2.40 -2.06 -6.84
N PHE A 103 -3.51 -1.71 -7.50
CA PHE A 103 -4.13 -2.58 -8.49
C PHE A 103 -3.18 -2.92 -9.64
N PHE A 104 -2.37 -1.96 -10.08
CA PHE A 104 -1.38 -2.17 -11.12
C PHE A 104 -0.13 -2.87 -10.57
N THR A 105 0.38 -2.43 -9.42
CA THR A 105 1.62 -3.02 -8.85
C THR A 105 1.41 -4.46 -8.41
N LEU A 106 0.31 -4.79 -7.72
CA LEU A 106 0.00 -6.15 -7.32
C LEU A 106 -0.15 -7.08 -8.53
N THR A 107 -0.77 -6.58 -9.61
CA THR A 107 -0.85 -7.33 -10.87
C THR A 107 0.55 -7.61 -11.42
N ALA A 108 1.43 -6.61 -11.47
CA ALA A 108 2.80 -6.77 -11.94
C ALA A 108 3.60 -7.76 -11.06
N TRP A 109 3.50 -7.65 -9.73
CA TRP A 109 4.12 -8.56 -8.78
C TRP A 109 3.61 -10.00 -8.94
N TRP A 110 2.30 -10.17 -9.14
CA TRP A 110 1.71 -11.48 -9.38
C TRP A 110 2.25 -12.15 -10.65
N TRP A 111 2.40 -11.39 -11.75
CA TRP A 111 3.02 -11.90 -12.96
C TRP A 111 4.48 -12.30 -12.75
N MET A 112 5.23 -11.53 -11.95
CA MET A 112 6.64 -11.84 -11.64
C MET A 112 6.78 -13.08 -10.75
N MET A 113 5.85 -13.28 -9.80
CA MET A 113 5.88 -14.42 -8.88
C MET A 113 5.39 -15.74 -9.48
N ARG A 114 4.78 -15.70 -10.67
CA ARG A 114 4.13 -16.87 -11.30
C ARG A 114 5.08 -18.05 -11.59
N GLY A 115 6.39 -17.83 -11.50
CA GLY A 115 7.44 -18.84 -11.69
C GLY A 115 8.14 -19.34 -10.42
N ILE A 116 7.70 -18.94 -9.23
CA ILE A 116 8.27 -19.31 -7.92
C ILE A 116 7.27 -20.17 -7.14
#